data_AF-A0A9E2JP04-F1
#
_entry.id   AF-A0A9E2JP04-F1
#
_cell.length_a   1.000
_cell.length_b   1.000
_cell.length_c   1.000
_cell.angle_alpha   90.00
_cell.angle_beta   90.00
_cell.angle_gamma   90.00
#
_symmetry.space_group_name_H-M   'P 1'
#
loop_
_entity.id
_entity.type
_entity.pdbx_description
1 polymer ?
#
loop_
_entity_poly.entity_id
_entity_poly.type
_entity_poly.pdbx_seq_one_letter_code
_entity_poly.pdbx_strand_id
1 'polypeptide(L)'
;MQERIRGIQSRLRDEGDQVGRESAEGARQRILDAWPDNVSPVAEGSGDDEASAKTEAVAGRARMLAQQALDDARIRGDTVDEQCVKLLSEASEFLDLPAESSPSDLSAAIARIEGILDLQVSRLAEANPLEDWLPLLDQWVGDLKQQADKPSTTDRMGERYVRSANVIGITCNADFRILSDNGFSSFDVVIVDEVSKATPLELLRPMLLAPKTILVGDHRQLPPTFEFASFSNPDTSPTDDEDADALEREAELLRKYERLTTASLFRDGFAEIDPRSRAALNTQYRMHPQIMSLINRFYDGRLQSGLTDPDGLDTSARWSWRTHGLNLNSRTGGQYLTERLHALWIDSSEDEAGKVAYEDSDGTGIGNKLEARLVAQVVEDLVNTCEREHRTKTIAVATFYNRQKRLIRKELESRLGQRFKGIQIDVETVDRFQGKEADIVIVSMVRNRSRRLGKNSNPAKFERINVAFSRARDLLVVIGARKTFERFEVAIEPVDDGAPRRTPVYGQIIGDIKELGGLWQAKDILGPKPLRSKRNNP
;
A
#
# COMPACT_ATOMS: atom_id res chain seq x y z
N MET A 1 9.15 55.52 -41.73
CA MET A 1 9.01 54.61 -40.57
C MET A 1 8.11 55.21 -39.49
N GLN A 2 8.36 56.45 -39.05
CA GLN A 2 7.50 57.15 -38.08
C GLN A 2 6.05 57.39 -38.56
N GLU A 3 5.80 57.65 -39.85
CA GLU A 3 4.42 57.70 -40.39
C GLU A 3 3.74 56.33 -40.42
N ARG A 4 4.51 55.26 -40.61
CA ARG A 4 4.04 53.86 -40.60
C ARG A 4 3.68 53.42 -39.18
N ILE A 5 4.44 53.88 -38.19
CA ILE A 5 4.19 53.71 -36.76
C ILE A 5 2.97 54.54 -36.31
N ARG A 6 2.81 55.79 -36.79
CA ARG A 6 1.58 56.58 -36.54
C ARG A 6 0.33 55.95 -37.17
N GLY A 7 0.46 55.36 -38.36
CA GLY A 7 -0.64 54.64 -39.01
C GLY A 7 -1.07 53.38 -38.25
N ILE A 8 -0.10 52.65 -37.67
CA ILE A 8 -0.37 51.47 -36.82
C ILE A 8 -0.94 51.89 -35.46
N GLN A 9 -0.46 52.98 -34.87
CA GLN A 9 -0.98 53.54 -33.62
C GLN A 9 -2.39 54.14 -33.75
N SER A 10 -2.72 54.74 -34.91
CA SER A 10 -4.08 55.19 -35.24
C SER A 10 -5.04 54.01 -35.40
N ARG A 11 -4.62 52.94 -36.10
CA ARG A 11 -5.41 51.72 -36.24
C ARG A 11 -5.65 51.00 -34.91
N LEU A 12 -4.63 50.94 -34.05
CA LEU A 12 -4.74 50.35 -32.71
C LEU A 12 -5.58 51.19 -31.74
N ARG A 13 -5.69 52.52 -31.95
CA ARG A 13 -6.59 53.38 -31.15
C ARG A 13 -8.04 53.33 -31.62
N ASP A 14 -8.29 53.21 -32.93
CA ASP A 14 -9.66 53.20 -33.47
C ASP A 14 -10.31 51.80 -33.44
N GLU A 15 -9.54 50.70 -33.52
CA GLU A 15 -10.08 49.32 -33.49
C GLU A 15 -9.99 48.64 -32.10
N GLY A 16 -9.15 49.15 -31.19
CA GLY A 16 -8.84 48.50 -29.92
C GLY A 16 -9.79 48.76 -28.74
N ASP A 17 -10.63 49.81 -28.81
CA ASP A 17 -11.38 50.26 -27.63
C ASP A 17 -12.92 50.13 -27.73
N GLN A 18 -13.48 49.80 -28.90
CA GLN A 18 -14.94 49.58 -29.05
C GLN A 18 -15.33 48.14 -29.38
N VAL A 19 -14.65 47.45 -30.31
CA VAL A 19 -15.09 46.10 -30.76
C VAL A 19 -14.72 45.00 -29.76
N GLY A 20 -13.57 45.11 -29.08
CA GLY A 20 -13.13 44.12 -28.09
C GLY A 20 -13.88 44.18 -26.76
N ARG A 21 -14.17 45.40 -26.26
CA ARG A 21 -14.94 45.59 -25.03
C ARG A 21 -16.43 45.28 -25.21
N GLU A 22 -17.08 45.76 -26.29
CA GLU A 22 -18.49 45.42 -26.55
C GLU A 22 -18.68 43.92 -26.87
N SER A 23 -17.69 43.23 -27.44
CA SER A 23 -17.78 41.78 -27.69
C SER A 23 -17.54 40.95 -26.43
N ALA A 24 -16.65 41.35 -25.53
CA ALA A 24 -16.40 40.65 -24.26
C ALA A 24 -17.51 40.91 -23.23
N GLU A 25 -17.98 42.16 -23.10
CA GLU A 25 -19.14 42.50 -22.26
C GLU A 25 -20.45 41.96 -22.85
N GLY A 26 -20.60 41.97 -24.19
CA GLY A 26 -21.75 41.36 -24.87
C GLY A 26 -21.76 39.83 -24.78
N ALA A 27 -20.60 39.17 -24.84
CA ALA A 27 -20.49 37.73 -24.58
C ALA A 27 -20.74 37.41 -23.09
N ARG A 28 -20.22 38.22 -22.17
CA ARG A 28 -20.47 38.13 -20.72
C ARG A 28 -21.96 38.30 -20.39
N GLN A 29 -22.64 39.27 -21.00
CA GLN A 29 -24.07 39.52 -20.78
C GLN A 29 -24.93 38.41 -21.37
N ARG A 30 -24.60 37.88 -22.57
CA ARG A 30 -25.29 36.70 -23.14
C ARG A 30 -25.12 35.45 -22.30
N ILE A 31 -23.95 35.26 -21.68
CA ILE A 31 -23.67 34.12 -20.79
C ILE A 31 -24.43 34.27 -19.48
N LEU A 32 -24.51 35.48 -18.91
CA LEU A 32 -25.29 35.77 -17.70
C LEU A 32 -26.81 35.71 -17.95
N ASP A 33 -27.29 36.20 -19.10
CA ASP A 33 -28.71 36.16 -19.48
C ASP A 33 -29.16 34.74 -19.87
N ALA A 34 -28.24 33.88 -20.34
CA ALA A 34 -28.48 32.45 -20.61
C ALA A 34 -28.21 31.55 -19.38
N TRP A 35 -27.68 32.11 -18.29
CA TRP A 35 -27.51 31.42 -17.02
C TRP A 35 -28.86 31.38 -16.30
N PRO A 36 -29.32 30.21 -15.82
CA PRO A 36 -30.64 30.10 -15.20
C PRO A 36 -30.63 30.69 -13.79
N ASP A 37 -30.75 32.02 -13.68
CA ASP A 37 -30.82 32.75 -12.40
C ASP A 37 -32.27 33.02 -11.92
N ASN A 38 -33.27 32.35 -12.47
CA ASN A 38 -34.64 32.41 -11.94
C ASN A 38 -35.36 31.07 -12.04
N VAL A 39 -35.07 30.18 -11.09
CA VAL A 39 -36.10 29.25 -10.61
C VAL A 39 -36.76 29.94 -9.42
N SER A 40 -37.83 30.70 -9.68
CA SER A 40 -38.78 31.05 -8.62
C SER A 40 -39.27 29.75 -7.95
N PRO A 41 -39.49 29.75 -6.63
CA PRO A 41 -39.86 28.56 -5.90
C PRO A 41 -41.19 28.03 -6.46
N VAL A 42 -41.17 26.79 -6.92
CA VAL A 42 -42.40 26.05 -7.24
C VAL A 42 -43.21 25.97 -5.96
N ALA A 43 -44.46 26.41 -6.05
CA ALA A 43 -45.44 26.39 -4.98
C ALA A 43 -45.54 24.99 -4.35
N GLU A 44 -45.68 24.97 -3.03
CA GLU A 44 -45.89 23.81 -2.18
C GLU A 44 -46.88 22.81 -2.79
N GLY A 45 -46.38 21.63 -3.12
CA GLY A 45 -47.14 20.46 -3.54
C GLY A 45 -46.50 19.22 -2.92
N SER A 46 -47.22 18.61 -1.99
CA SER A 46 -46.79 17.56 -1.05
C SER A 46 -46.27 16.27 -1.71
N GLY A 47 -45.10 15.81 -1.24
CA GLY A 47 -44.71 14.38 -1.18
C GLY A 47 -43.54 13.95 -2.07
N ASP A 48 -42.30 14.02 -1.54
CA ASP A 48 -41.16 13.08 -1.73
C ASP A 48 -39.80 13.78 -1.48
N ASP A 49 -39.50 14.10 -0.21
CA ASP A 49 -38.40 15.02 0.14
C ASP A 49 -36.99 14.38 0.27
N GLU A 50 -36.85 13.06 0.35
CA GLU A 50 -35.54 12.46 0.69
C GLU A 50 -34.68 12.05 -0.53
N ALA A 51 -35.30 11.77 -1.68
CA ALA A 51 -34.60 11.41 -2.92
C ALA A 51 -34.18 12.65 -3.73
N SER A 52 -35.01 13.70 -3.72
CA SER A 52 -34.69 14.99 -4.33
C SER A 52 -33.48 15.65 -3.65
N ALA A 53 -33.45 15.67 -2.32
CA ALA A 53 -32.36 16.26 -1.54
C ALA A 53 -30.99 15.58 -1.74
N LYS A 54 -30.96 14.25 -1.99
CA LYS A 54 -29.70 13.52 -2.26
C LYS A 54 -29.16 13.78 -3.66
N THR A 55 -30.03 13.86 -4.67
CA THR A 55 -29.66 14.24 -6.03
C THR A 55 -29.18 15.69 -6.09
N GLU A 56 -29.83 16.59 -5.35
CA GLU A 56 -29.42 17.98 -5.18
C GLU A 56 -28.06 18.12 -4.45
N ALA A 57 -27.79 17.27 -3.46
CA ALA A 57 -26.52 17.25 -2.75
C ALA A 57 -25.35 16.76 -3.61
N VAL A 58 -25.57 15.73 -4.45
CA VAL A 58 -24.55 15.21 -5.39
C VAL A 58 -24.29 16.21 -6.52
N ALA A 59 -25.35 16.80 -7.09
CA ALA A 59 -25.23 17.87 -8.09
C ALA A 59 -24.58 19.14 -7.50
N GLY A 60 -24.89 19.47 -6.24
CA GLY A 60 -24.26 20.56 -5.49
C GLY A 60 -22.77 20.34 -5.26
N ARG A 61 -22.36 19.10 -4.95
CA ARG A 61 -20.95 18.73 -4.79
C ARG A 61 -20.17 18.76 -6.11
N ALA A 62 -20.79 18.28 -7.19
CA ALA A 62 -20.22 18.35 -8.54
C ALA A 62 -20.08 19.81 -9.02
N ARG A 63 -21.10 20.66 -8.77
CA ARG A 63 -21.04 22.11 -9.02
C ARG A 63 -19.93 22.77 -8.22
N MET A 64 -19.79 22.44 -6.93
CA MET A 64 -18.74 22.99 -6.07
C MET A 64 -17.34 22.63 -6.57
N LEU A 65 -17.13 21.38 -7.00
CA LEU A 65 -15.85 20.92 -7.57
C LEU A 65 -15.56 21.55 -8.94
N ALA A 66 -16.57 21.70 -9.79
CA ALA A 66 -16.43 22.38 -11.08
C ALA A 66 -16.14 23.87 -10.89
N GLN A 67 -16.78 24.52 -9.91
CA GLN A 67 -16.53 25.90 -9.53
C GLN A 67 -15.12 26.06 -8.97
N GLN A 68 -14.65 25.16 -8.09
CA GLN A 68 -13.27 25.14 -7.62
C GLN A 68 -12.28 24.96 -8.76
N ALA A 69 -12.55 24.06 -9.71
CA ALA A 69 -11.68 23.86 -10.86
C ALA A 69 -11.64 25.09 -11.79
N LEU A 70 -12.77 25.80 -11.94
CA LEU A 70 -12.87 27.05 -12.68
C LEU A 70 -12.15 28.19 -11.96
N ASP A 71 -12.28 28.28 -10.63
CA ASP A 71 -11.61 29.26 -9.80
C ASP A 71 -10.09 29.00 -9.78
N ASP A 72 -9.64 27.74 -9.71
CA ASP A 72 -8.24 27.35 -9.87
C ASP A 72 -7.71 27.67 -11.27
N ALA A 73 -8.54 27.49 -12.31
CA ALA A 73 -8.18 27.87 -13.67
C ALA A 73 -8.09 29.40 -13.83
N ARG A 74 -8.98 30.16 -13.19
CA ARG A 74 -8.92 31.62 -13.12
C ARG A 74 -7.68 32.10 -12.38
N ILE A 75 -7.40 31.54 -11.20
CA ILE A 75 -6.19 31.87 -10.42
C ILE A 75 -4.93 31.57 -11.25
N ARG A 76 -4.89 30.45 -11.97
CA ARG A 76 -3.77 30.14 -12.89
C ARG A 76 -3.69 31.12 -14.05
N GLY A 77 -4.83 31.51 -14.65
CA GLY A 77 -4.90 32.54 -15.69
C GLY A 77 -4.40 33.89 -15.19
N ASP A 78 -4.89 34.35 -14.03
CA ASP A 78 -4.46 35.58 -13.37
C ASP A 78 -2.98 35.55 -13.00
N THR A 79 -2.46 34.39 -12.57
CA THR A 79 -1.01 34.21 -12.30
C THR A 79 -0.19 34.32 -13.58
N VAL A 80 -0.69 33.79 -14.70
CA VAL A 80 -0.03 33.90 -16.02
C VAL A 80 -0.12 35.33 -16.52
N ASP A 81 -1.24 36.02 -16.35
CA ASP A 81 -1.41 37.43 -16.70
C ASP A 81 -0.51 38.32 -15.83
N GLU A 82 -0.41 38.08 -14.52
CA GLU A 82 0.55 38.76 -13.63
C GLU A 82 2.00 38.51 -14.07
N GLN A 83 2.34 37.27 -14.47
CA GLN A 83 3.67 36.96 -15.01
C GLN A 83 3.93 37.64 -16.36
N CYS A 84 2.94 37.71 -17.24
CA CYS A 84 3.01 38.41 -18.52
C CYS A 84 3.13 39.93 -18.30
N VAL A 85 2.36 40.53 -17.39
CA VAL A 85 2.46 41.95 -17.02
C VAL A 85 3.81 42.25 -16.38
N LYS A 86 4.33 41.35 -15.53
CA LYS A 86 5.65 41.47 -14.93
C LYS A 86 6.77 41.36 -15.97
N LEU A 87 6.65 40.43 -16.92
CA LEU A 87 7.59 40.29 -18.04
C LEU A 87 7.51 41.50 -19.00
N LEU A 88 6.32 42.07 -19.21
CA LEU A 88 6.12 43.29 -19.98
C LEU A 88 6.66 44.53 -19.24
N SER A 89 6.56 44.58 -17.91
CA SER A 89 7.17 45.65 -17.10
C SER A 89 8.69 45.54 -17.08
N GLU A 90 9.23 44.32 -16.93
CA GLU A 90 10.67 44.03 -17.02
C GLU A 90 11.19 44.36 -18.44
N ALA A 91 10.42 44.05 -19.49
CA ALA A 91 10.73 44.46 -20.86
C ALA A 91 10.63 45.99 -21.07
N SER A 92 9.77 46.69 -20.33
CA SER A 92 9.70 48.16 -20.35
C SER A 92 10.85 48.82 -19.58
N GLU A 93 11.39 48.18 -18.53
CA GLU A 93 12.61 48.63 -17.85
C GLU A 93 13.86 48.51 -18.75
N PHE A 94 13.85 47.60 -19.74
CA PHE A 94 14.87 47.54 -20.78
C PHE A 94 14.79 48.68 -21.83
N LEU A 95 13.70 49.47 -21.86
CA LEU A 95 13.56 50.65 -22.71
C LEU A 95 14.13 51.93 -22.07
N ASP A 96 14.47 51.91 -20.78
CA ASP A 96 15.22 52.97 -20.08
C ASP A 96 16.65 52.50 -19.78
N LEU A 97 17.48 52.41 -20.82
CA LEU A 97 18.91 52.21 -20.65
C LEU A 97 19.58 53.53 -20.21
N PRO A 98 20.23 53.60 -19.04
CA PRO A 98 21.18 54.67 -18.75
C PRO A 98 22.33 54.64 -19.76
N ALA A 99 22.75 55.83 -20.21
CA ALA A 99 23.58 56.11 -21.38
C ALA A 99 25.03 55.54 -21.39
N GLU A 100 25.38 54.52 -20.60
CA GLU A 100 26.79 54.14 -20.36
C GLU A 100 27.14 52.67 -20.63
N SER A 101 26.39 51.95 -21.46
CA SER A 101 26.89 50.71 -22.04
C SER A 101 26.34 50.46 -23.44
N SER A 102 26.67 51.36 -24.37
CA SER A 102 26.40 51.12 -25.80
C SER A 102 27.26 49.96 -26.30
N PRO A 103 26.69 48.90 -26.89
CA PRO A 103 27.40 48.12 -27.89
C PRO A 103 27.90 49.09 -28.96
N SER A 104 29.17 49.01 -29.36
CA SER A 104 29.81 49.99 -30.26
C SER A 104 29.21 50.05 -31.67
N ASP A 105 28.22 49.21 -31.97
CA ASP A 105 27.58 49.15 -33.27
C ASP A 105 26.09 48.80 -33.11
N LEU A 106 25.23 49.61 -33.73
CA LEU A 106 23.76 49.46 -33.71
C LEU A 106 23.35 48.06 -34.21
N SER A 107 24.15 47.50 -35.12
CA SER A 107 23.96 46.17 -35.69
C SER A 107 24.08 45.06 -34.64
N ALA A 108 24.93 45.20 -33.62
CA ALA A 108 25.10 44.20 -32.57
C ALA A 108 23.96 44.24 -31.54
N ALA A 109 23.38 45.42 -31.30
CA ALA A 109 22.19 45.59 -30.47
C ALA A 109 20.94 45.01 -31.16
N ILE A 110 20.77 45.30 -32.46
CA ILE A 110 19.68 44.73 -33.28
C ILE A 110 19.77 43.21 -33.31
N ALA A 111 20.95 42.64 -33.56
CA ALA A 111 21.13 41.18 -33.61
C ALA A 111 20.82 40.48 -32.26
N ARG A 112 21.09 41.13 -31.11
CA ARG A 112 20.68 40.58 -29.80
C ARG A 112 19.17 40.66 -29.59
N ILE A 113 18.53 41.76 -30.00
CA ILE A 113 17.09 41.93 -29.87
C ILE A 113 16.35 40.94 -30.78
N GLU A 114 16.79 40.77 -32.02
CA GLU A 114 16.28 39.76 -32.96
C GLU A 114 16.43 38.34 -32.38
N GLY A 115 17.61 38.01 -31.83
CA GLY A 115 17.83 36.70 -31.21
C GLY A 115 16.95 36.43 -29.98
N ILE A 116 16.62 37.45 -29.19
CA ILE A 116 15.69 37.32 -28.05
C ILE A 116 14.25 37.23 -28.55
N LEU A 117 13.88 38.00 -29.57
CA LEU A 117 12.55 37.94 -30.19
C LEU A 117 12.28 36.56 -30.80
N ASP A 118 13.22 36.00 -31.54
CA ASP A 118 13.10 34.66 -32.13
C ASP A 118 12.96 33.57 -31.07
N LEU A 119 13.63 33.73 -29.92
CA LEU A 119 13.56 32.79 -28.82
C LEU A 119 12.23 32.90 -28.06
N GLN A 120 11.65 34.10 -27.95
CA GLN A 120 10.33 34.32 -27.37
C GLN A 120 9.20 33.89 -28.34
N VAL A 121 9.34 34.14 -29.64
CA VAL A 121 8.45 33.65 -30.69
C VAL A 121 8.47 32.12 -30.72
N SER A 122 9.64 31.49 -30.54
CA SER A 122 9.72 30.02 -30.44
C SER A 122 9.04 29.48 -29.18
N ARG A 123 9.15 30.17 -28.04
CA ARG A 123 8.44 29.79 -26.80
C ARG A 123 6.93 30.02 -26.86
N LEU A 124 6.48 31.07 -27.53
CA LEU A 124 5.06 31.30 -27.86
C LEU A 124 4.54 30.27 -28.86
N ALA A 125 5.37 29.86 -29.83
CA ALA A 125 5.05 28.77 -30.75
C ALA A 125 4.95 27.40 -30.04
N GLU A 126 5.70 27.17 -28.96
CA GLU A 126 5.54 25.99 -28.07
C GLU A 126 4.26 26.05 -27.22
N ALA A 127 3.67 27.23 -26.99
CA ALA A 127 2.35 27.41 -26.34
C ALA A 127 1.17 27.35 -27.34
N ASN A 128 1.46 27.50 -28.63
CA ASN A 128 0.51 27.40 -29.74
C ASN A 128 -0.21 26.05 -29.92
N PRO A 129 0.26 24.88 -29.40
CA PRO A 129 -0.52 23.66 -29.49
C PRO A 129 -1.91 23.85 -28.88
N LEU A 130 -2.04 24.63 -27.79
CA LEU A 130 -3.32 24.84 -27.11
C LEU A 130 -4.35 25.57 -28.00
N GLU A 131 -3.93 26.40 -28.96
CA GLU A 131 -4.85 27.02 -29.94
C GLU A 131 -5.46 25.98 -30.87
N ASP A 132 -4.68 24.98 -31.30
CA ASP A 132 -5.19 23.85 -32.08
C ASP A 132 -6.08 22.91 -31.24
N TRP A 133 -5.82 22.81 -29.93
CA TRP A 133 -6.64 22.02 -28.99
C TRP A 133 -7.89 22.76 -28.51
N LEU A 134 -7.98 24.08 -28.58
CA LEU A 134 -9.12 24.86 -28.08
C LEU A 134 -10.44 24.46 -28.78
N PRO A 135 -10.50 24.34 -30.12
CA PRO A 135 -11.67 23.79 -30.80
C PRO A 135 -11.99 22.36 -30.39
N LEU A 136 -10.96 21.53 -30.16
CA LEU A 136 -11.12 20.15 -29.71
C LEU A 136 -11.64 20.07 -28.26
N LEU A 137 -11.21 20.99 -27.38
CA LEU A 137 -11.64 21.13 -26.00
C LEU A 137 -13.06 21.66 -25.93
N ASP A 138 -13.42 22.66 -26.74
CA ASP A 138 -14.80 23.16 -26.86
C ASP A 138 -15.73 22.08 -27.42
N GLN A 139 -15.28 21.31 -28.41
CA GLN A 139 -16.00 20.15 -28.91
C GLN A 139 -16.14 19.08 -27.83
N TRP A 140 -15.08 18.76 -27.09
CA TRP A 140 -15.10 17.77 -26.03
C TRP A 140 -16.00 18.19 -24.85
N VAL A 141 -15.99 19.46 -24.46
CA VAL A 141 -16.91 20.04 -23.46
C VAL A 141 -18.34 20.02 -23.99
N GLY A 142 -18.54 20.31 -25.28
CA GLY A 142 -19.82 20.17 -25.97
C GLY A 142 -20.35 18.74 -25.93
N ASP A 143 -19.51 17.76 -26.25
CA ASP A 143 -19.80 16.32 -26.22
C ASP A 143 -20.11 15.83 -24.81
N LEU A 144 -19.36 16.30 -23.80
CA LEU A 144 -19.60 16.00 -22.39
C LEU A 144 -20.93 16.59 -21.90
N LYS A 145 -21.28 17.81 -22.30
CA LYS A 145 -22.60 18.41 -22.02
C LYS A 145 -23.71 17.64 -22.71
N GLN A 146 -23.51 17.24 -23.96
CA GLN A 146 -24.47 16.43 -24.71
C GLN A 146 -24.64 15.03 -24.11
N GLN A 147 -23.57 14.42 -23.58
CA GLN A 147 -23.62 13.18 -22.81
C GLN A 147 -24.33 13.33 -21.47
N ALA A 148 -24.13 14.45 -20.78
CA ALA A 148 -24.84 14.75 -19.53
C ALA A 148 -26.35 14.94 -19.76
N ASP A 149 -26.75 15.58 -20.85
CA ASP A 149 -28.15 15.82 -21.19
C ASP A 149 -28.83 14.63 -21.91
N LYS A 150 -28.04 13.80 -22.61
CA LYS A 150 -28.47 12.57 -23.30
C LYS A 150 -27.35 11.53 -23.19
N PRO A 151 -27.37 10.62 -22.20
CA PRO A 151 -26.32 9.61 -22.03
C PRO A 151 -26.15 8.84 -23.33
N SER A 152 -24.91 8.80 -23.82
CA SER A 152 -24.59 8.31 -25.16
C SER A 152 -24.91 6.81 -25.28
N THR A 153 -24.88 6.32 -26.52
CA THR A 153 -24.94 4.86 -26.75
C THR A 153 -23.76 4.12 -26.09
N THR A 154 -22.69 4.84 -25.73
CA THR A 154 -21.52 4.35 -24.99
C THR A 154 -21.83 4.11 -23.50
N ASP A 155 -22.69 4.92 -22.86
CA ASP A 155 -23.21 4.63 -21.51
C ASP A 155 -24.11 3.39 -21.54
N ARG A 156 -24.93 3.26 -22.59
CA ARG A 156 -25.68 2.02 -22.84
C ARG A 156 -24.77 0.82 -23.08
N MET A 157 -23.58 1.02 -23.64
CA MET A 157 -22.62 -0.07 -23.85
C MET A 157 -21.95 -0.46 -22.53
N GLY A 158 -21.60 0.49 -21.67
CA GLY A 158 -21.13 0.25 -20.31
C GLY A 158 -22.18 -0.47 -19.45
N GLU A 159 -23.43 0.02 -19.45
CA GLU A 159 -24.55 -0.63 -18.76
C GLU A 159 -24.84 -2.02 -19.33
N ARG A 160 -24.82 -2.21 -20.66
CA ARG A 160 -24.98 -3.53 -21.30
C ARG A 160 -23.82 -4.46 -20.99
N TYR A 161 -22.60 -3.94 -20.94
CA TYR A 161 -21.39 -4.71 -20.64
C TYR A 161 -21.42 -5.18 -19.18
N VAL A 162 -21.71 -4.27 -18.26
CA VAL A 162 -21.91 -4.58 -16.85
C VAL A 162 -23.02 -5.63 -16.74
N ARG A 163 -24.23 -5.39 -17.26
CA ARG A 163 -25.35 -6.37 -17.23
C ARG A 163 -25.06 -7.71 -17.91
N SER A 164 -24.06 -7.77 -18.79
CA SER A 164 -23.59 -9.03 -19.42
C SER A 164 -22.51 -9.75 -18.63
N ALA A 165 -22.01 -9.15 -17.55
CA ALA A 165 -21.01 -9.77 -16.69
C ALA A 165 -21.62 -10.97 -15.96
N ASN A 166 -21.00 -12.12 -16.14
CA ASN A 166 -21.37 -13.36 -15.44
C ASN A 166 -20.80 -13.42 -14.02
N VAL A 167 -19.76 -12.64 -13.73
CA VAL A 167 -19.05 -12.62 -12.44
C VAL A 167 -18.84 -11.18 -12.02
N ILE A 168 -19.22 -10.87 -10.78
CA ILE A 168 -19.12 -9.54 -10.19
C ILE A 168 -18.30 -9.62 -8.92
N GLY A 169 -17.19 -8.88 -8.89
CA GLY A 169 -16.33 -8.77 -7.72
C GLY A 169 -16.69 -7.53 -6.91
N ILE A 170 -16.99 -7.72 -5.62
CA ILE A 170 -17.25 -6.65 -4.66
C ILE A 170 -16.65 -7.02 -3.30
N THR A 171 -16.25 -6.02 -2.51
CA THR A 171 -15.81 -6.25 -1.12
C THR A 171 -17.01 -6.42 -0.19
N CYS A 172 -16.88 -7.22 0.87
CA CYS A 172 -17.96 -7.44 1.84
C CYS A 172 -18.42 -6.16 2.56
N ASN A 173 -17.58 -5.11 2.55
CA ASN A 173 -17.84 -3.84 3.23
C ASN A 173 -18.36 -2.76 2.26
N ALA A 174 -18.49 -3.06 0.98
CA ALA A 174 -19.03 -2.13 0.01
C ALA A 174 -20.53 -1.85 0.25
N ASP A 175 -21.03 -0.80 -0.39
CA ASP A 175 -22.46 -0.56 -0.47
C ASP A 175 -23.09 -1.47 -1.52
N PHE A 176 -23.91 -2.42 -1.07
CA PHE A 176 -24.57 -3.41 -1.91
C PHE A 176 -25.63 -2.79 -2.83
N ARG A 177 -26.03 -1.52 -2.60
CA ARG A 177 -26.90 -0.78 -3.52
C ARG A 177 -26.28 -0.63 -4.91
N ILE A 178 -24.96 -0.60 -5.02
CA ILE A 178 -24.25 -0.62 -6.31
C ILE A 178 -24.69 -1.82 -7.16
N LEU A 179 -24.99 -2.97 -6.55
CA LEU A 179 -25.43 -4.15 -7.29
C LEU A 179 -26.84 -3.94 -7.85
N SER A 180 -27.79 -3.52 -7.00
CA SER A 180 -29.17 -3.26 -7.42
C SER A 180 -29.27 -2.13 -8.45
N ASP A 181 -28.51 -1.05 -8.26
CA ASP A 181 -28.49 0.12 -9.15
C ASP A 181 -27.97 -0.24 -10.55
N ASN A 182 -27.10 -1.25 -10.64
CA ASN A 182 -26.58 -1.77 -11.91
C ASN A 182 -27.39 -2.97 -12.47
N GLY A 183 -28.53 -3.29 -11.86
CA GLY A 183 -29.44 -4.34 -12.33
C GLY A 183 -29.16 -5.75 -11.82
N PHE A 184 -28.34 -5.89 -10.76
CA PHE A 184 -28.06 -7.17 -10.09
C PHE A 184 -28.78 -7.24 -8.75
N SER A 185 -30.07 -7.58 -8.81
CA SER A 185 -30.89 -7.75 -7.61
C SER A 185 -30.68 -9.08 -6.90
N SER A 186 -30.16 -10.09 -7.59
CA SER A 186 -29.96 -11.45 -7.08
C SER A 186 -28.93 -12.22 -7.89
N PHE A 187 -28.33 -13.24 -7.27
CA PHE A 187 -27.35 -14.12 -7.90
C PHE A 187 -27.71 -15.59 -7.66
N ASP A 188 -27.23 -16.49 -8.53
CA ASP A 188 -27.38 -17.94 -8.29
C ASP A 188 -26.42 -18.45 -7.22
N VAL A 189 -25.20 -17.89 -7.22
CA VAL A 189 -24.10 -18.30 -6.34
C VAL A 189 -23.33 -17.07 -5.86
N VAL A 190 -23.05 -17.04 -4.56
CA VAL A 190 -22.09 -16.11 -3.96
C VAL A 190 -20.86 -16.89 -3.52
N ILE A 191 -19.68 -16.41 -3.90
CA ILE A 191 -18.40 -16.94 -3.43
C ILE A 191 -17.78 -15.87 -2.55
N VAL A 192 -17.55 -16.19 -1.28
CA VAL A 192 -16.83 -15.29 -0.37
C VAL A 192 -15.47 -15.91 -0.10
N ASP A 193 -14.41 -15.19 -0.48
CA ASP A 193 -13.03 -15.58 -0.22
C ASP A 193 -12.49 -14.88 1.03
N GLU A 194 -11.44 -15.43 1.64
CA GLU A 194 -10.81 -14.95 2.87
C GLU A 194 -11.81 -14.75 4.04
N VAL A 195 -12.80 -15.64 4.16
CA VAL A 195 -13.89 -15.53 5.15
C VAL A 195 -13.42 -15.53 6.60
N SER A 196 -12.20 -16.00 6.88
CA SER A 196 -11.60 -15.92 8.22
C SER A 196 -11.31 -14.49 8.66
N LYS A 197 -11.28 -13.52 7.75
CA LYS A 197 -11.08 -12.08 8.04
C LYS A 197 -12.37 -11.30 8.18
N ALA A 198 -13.47 -11.84 7.66
CA ALA A 198 -14.75 -11.15 7.64
C ALA A 198 -15.50 -11.40 8.94
N THR A 199 -16.08 -10.34 9.49
CA THR A 199 -16.96 -10.46 10.66
C THR A 199 -18.27 -11.16 10.26
N PRO A 200 -18.98 -11.80 11.21
CA PRO A 200 -20.31 -12.37 10.95
C PRO A 200 -21.26 -11.44 10.18
N LEU A 201 -21.27 -10.15 10.51
CA LEU A 201 -22.14 -9.16 9.88
C LEU A 201 -21.72 -8.83 8.43
N GLU A 202 -20.41 -8.81 8.17
CA GLU A 202 -19.86 -8.61 6.83
C GLU A 202 -20.16 -9.82 5.93
N LEU A 203 -20.22 -11.04 6.48
CA LEU A 203 -20.58 -12.26 5.74
C LEU A 203 -22.07 -12.39 5.45
N LEU A 204 -22.94 -11.96 6.37
CA LEU A 204 -24.39 -12.09 6.21
C LEU A 204 -24.92 -11.30 5.00
N ARG A 205 -24.36 -10.11 4.71
CA ARG A 205 -24.78 -9.29 3.57
C ARG A 205 -24.66 -10.01 2.22
N PRO A 206 -23.48 -10.49 1.80
CA PRO A 206 -23.33 -11.21 0.54
C PRO A 206 -24.10 -12.54 0.54
N MET A 207 -24.21 -13.24 1.68
CA MET A 207 -24.97 -14.49 1.78
C MET A 207 -26.46 -14.35 1.45
N LEU A 208 -27.05 -13.16 1.66
CA LEU A 208 -28.46 -12.90 1.36
C LEU A 208 -28.73 -12.67 -0.14
N LEU A 209 -27.69 -12.49 -0.96
CA LEU A 209 -27.86 -12.21 -2.39
C LEU A 209 -28.13 -13.45 -3.25
N ALA A 210 -27.83 -14.65 -2.73
CA ALA A 210 -27.94 -15.90 -3.48
C ALA A 210 -28.47 -17.07 -2.65
N PRO A 211 -29.22 -18.01 -3.27
CA PRO A 211 -29.64 -19.25 -2.61
C PRO A 211 -28.46 -20.16 -2.23
N LYS A 212 -27.33 -20.08 -2.96
CA LYS A 212 -26.13 -20.87 -2.72
C LYS A 212 -24.96 -19.96 -2.37
N THR A 213 -24.32 -20.22 -1.23
CA THR A 213 -23.06 -19.56 -0.85
C THR A 213 -21.93 -20.57 -0.73
N ILE A 214 -20.76 -20.21 -1.27
CA ILE A 214 -19.49 -20.93 -1.11
C ILE A 214 -18.57 -20.04 -0.27
N LEU A 215 -18.17 -20.54 0.89
CA LEU A 215 -17.25 -19.86 1.81
C LEU A 215 -15.86 -20.46 1.67
N VAL A 216 -14.87 -19.64 1.32
CA VAL A 216 -13.47 -20.03 1.16
C VAL A 216 -12.64 -19.25 2.17
N GLY A 217 -11.84 -19.96 2.95
CA GLY A 217 -10.92 -19.33 3.89
C GLY A 217 -10.17 -20.34 4.74
N ASP A 218 -9.28 -19.81 5.57
CA ASP A 218 -8.42 -20.59 6.44
C ASP A 218 -8.54 -20.06 7.87
N HIS A 219 -9.22 -20.82 8.73
CA HIS A 219 -9.43 -20.49 10.14
C HIS A 219 -8.15 -20.60 10.98
N ARG A 220 -7.03 -21.08 10.40
CA ARG A 220 -5.69 -21.13 11.01
C ARG A 220 -4.87 -19.88 10.69
N GLN A 221 -5.38 -18.99 9.85
CA GLN A 221 -4.81 -17.67 9.56
C GLN A 221 -5.50 -16.58 10.40
N LEU A 222 -5.20 -15.31 10.16
CA LEU A 222 -5.65 -14.23 11.03
C LEU A 222 -7.18 -14.14 11.10
N PRO A 223 -7.76 -14.04 12.31
CA PRO A 223 -9.17 -13.72 12.50
C PRO A 223 -9.46 -12.25 12.10
N PRO A 224 -10.73 -11.83 12.06
CA PRO A 224 -11.09 -10.45 11.77
C PRO A 224 -10.38 -9.49 12.75
N THR A 225 -9.79 -8.43 12.22
CA THR A 225 -9.09 -7.44 13.05
C THR A 225 -10.09 -6.40 13.54
N PHE A 226 -10.24 -6.27 14.86
CA PHE A 226 -11.02 -5.20 15.46
C PHE A 226 -10.10 -4.14 16.07
N GLU A 227 -10.25 -2.89 15.62
CA GLU A 227 -9.54 -1.72 16.15
C GLU A 227 -10.19 -1.20 17.45
N PHE A 228 -10.39 -2.04 18.47
CA PHE A 228 -10.77 -1.57 19.81
C PHE A 228 -9.56 -1.13 20.66
N ALA A 229 -8.34 -1.46 20.24
CA ALA A 229 -7.10 -1.09 20.94
C ALA A 229 -6.81 0.42 21.00
N SER A 230 -7.63 1.25 20.34
CA SER A 230 -7.59 2.71 20.45
C SER A 230 -8.22 3.23 21.75
N PHE A 231 -9.04 2.42 22.43
CA PHE A 231 -9.68 2.81 23.70
C PHE A 231 -8.95 2.32 24.95
N SER A 232 -8.05 1.35 24.79
CA SER A 232 -7.16 0.91 25.87
C SER A 232 -5.79 0.67 25.27
N ASN A 233 -4.84 1.59 25.50
CA ASN A 233 -3.44 1.36 25.20
C ASN A 233 -3.01 0.10 25.97
N PRO A 234 -2.70 -1.04 25.29
CA PRO A 234 -2.21 -2.23 25.98
C PRO A 234 -0.80 -2.03 26.58
N ASP A 235 -0.20 -0.88 26.32
CA ASP A 235 1.14 -0.46 26.76
C ASP A 235 1.10 0.57 27.92
N THR A 236 -0.07 0.96 28.44
CA THR A 236 -0.15 1.75 29.70
C THR A 236 -0.05 0.80 30.89
N SER A 237 0.98 0.98 31.71
CA SER A 237 0.98 0.42 33.07
C SER A 237 -0.22 1.00 33.83
N PRO A 238 -1.00 0.19 34.57
CA PRO A 238 -2.08 0.72 35.39
C PRO A 238 -1.51 1.78 36.34
N THR A 239 -2.13 2.95 36.40
CA THR A 239 -1.88 3.90 37.48
C THR A 239 -2.55 3.39 38.75
N ASP A 240 -1.94 3.66 39.91
CA ASP A 240 -2.38 3.13 41.23
C ASP A 240 -3.81 3.54 41.65
N ASP A 241 -4.50 4.39 40.87
CA ASP A 241 -5.82 4.95 41.14
C ASP A 241 -6.97 4.37 40.29
N GLU A 242 -6.73 3.39 39.41
CA GLU A 242 -7.80 2.77 38.61
C GLU A 242 -8.39 1.53 39.29
N ASP A 243 -9.73 1.50 39.43
CA ASP A 243 -10.47 0.42 40.07
C ASP A 243 -10.27 -0.91 39.30
N ALA A 244 -9.49 -1.82 39.89
CA ALA A 244 -9.06 -3.07 39.27
C ALA A 244 -10.25 -3.94 38.80
N ASP A 245 -11.37 -3.90 39.53
CA ASP A 245 -12.57 -4.63 39.18
C ASP A 245 -13.30 -4.02 37.97
N ALA A 246 -13.21 -2.71 37.75
CA ALA A 246 -13.80 -2.03 36.59
C ALA A 246 -13.01 -2.36 35.31
N LEU A 247 -11.69 -2.32 35.38
CA LEU A 247 -10.77 -2.75 34.31
C LEU A 247 -10.96 -4.23 33.95
N GLU A 248 -11.14 -5.10 34.95
CA GLU A 248 -11.37 -6.53 34.71
C GLU A 248 -12.73 -6.79 34.03
N ARG A 249 -13.79 -6.10 34.46
CA ARG A 249 -15.11 -6.19 33.81
C ARG A 249 -15.09 -5.64 32.38
N GLU A 250 -14.39 -4.54 32.14
CA GLU A 250 -14.23 -3.97 30.79
C GLU A 250 -13.44 -4.93 29.90
N ALA A 251 -12.34 -5.50 30.39
CA ALA A 251 -11.57 -6.50 29.68
C ALA A 251 -12.37 -7.79 29.43
N GLU A 252 -13.24 -8.21 30.34
CA GLU A 252 -14.11 -9.37 30.19
C GLU A 252 -15.22 -9.12 29.16
N LEU A 253 -15.86 -7.95 29.18
CA LEU A 253 -16.82 -7.52 28.18
C LEU A 253 -16.18 -7.41 26.80
N LEU A 254 -14.97 -6.86 26.71
CA LEU A 254 -14.19 -6.80 25.48
C LEU A 254 -13.87 -8.20 24.97
N ARG A 255 -13.48 -9.16 25.82
CA ARG A 255 -13.28 -10.56 25.42
C ARG A 255 -14.57 -11.23 24.99
N LYS A 256 -15.70 -10.93 25.62
CA LYS A 256 -17.01 -11.47 25.25
C LYS A 256 -17.46 -10.93 23.90
N TYR A 257 -17.25 -9.64 23.65
CA TYR A 257 -17.49 -9.01 22.35
C TYR A 257 -16.52 -9.52 21.28
N GLU A 258 -15.23 -9.61 21.59
CA GLU A 258 -14.22 -10.22 20.72
C GLU A 258 -14.66 -11.64 20.37
N ARG A 259 -15.06 -12.48 21.33
CA ARG A 259 -15.62 -13.81 21.04
C ARG A 259 -16.87 -13.76 20.15
N LEU A 260 -17.83 -12.89 20.42
CA LEU A 260 -19.05 -12.77 19.59
C LEU A 260 -18.75 -12.33 18.14
N THR A 261 -17.61 -11.69 17.90
CA THR A 261 -17.28 -11.05 16.63
C THR A 261 -16.11 -11.70 15.88
N THR A 262 -15.22 -12.40 16.59
CA THR A 262 -14.06 -13.17 16.08
C THR A 262 -14.22 -14.68 16.21
N ALA A 263 -15.21 -15.19 16.95
CA ALA A 263 -15.74 -16.51 16.68
C ALA A 263 -16.36 -16.42 15.29
N SER A 264 -15.50 -16.64 14.30
CA SER A 264 -15.90 -16.58 12.92
C SER A 264 -17.04 -17.59 12.81
N LEU A 265 -18.21 -17.12 12.37
CA LEU A 265 -19.30 -18.02 11.97
C LEU A 265 -18.77 -19.14 11.06
N PHE A 266 -17.68 -18.87 10.34
CA PHE A 266 -16.94 -19.88 9.60
C PHE A 266 -16.26 -20.92 10.51
N ARG A 267 -15.54 -20.57 11.57
CA ARG A 267 -14.85 -21.56 12.43
C ARG A 267 -15.85 -22.47 13.14
N ASP A 268 -16.78 -21.87 13.87
CA ASP A 268 -17.74 -22.63 14.68
C ASP A 268 -18.79 -23.31 13.77
N GLY A 269 -19.20 -22.65 12.68
CA GLY A 269 -20.06 -23.24 11.66
C GLY A 269 -19.39 -24.32 10.83
N PHE A 270 -18.08 -24.28 10.55
CA PHE A 270 -17.37 -25.32 9.78
C PHE A 270 -17.28 -26.65 10.54
N ALA A 271 -17.23 -26.59 11.87
CA ALA A 271 -17.34 -27.76 12.74
C ALA A 271 -18.75 -28.37 12.70
N GLU A 272 -19.78 -27.53 12.66
CA GLU A 272 -21.19 -27.94 12.68
C GLU A 272 -21.78 -28.25 11.29
N ILE A 273 -21.17 -27.77 10.21
CA ILE A 273 -21.58 -28.03 8.83
C ILE A 273 -21.36 -29.50 8.48
N ASP A 274 -22.32 -30.08 7.76
CA ASP A 274 -22.26 -31.46 7.25
C ASP A 274 -20.89 -31.72 6.58
N PRO A 275 -20.17 -32.80 6.95
CA PRO A 275 -18.90 -33.15 6.35
C PRO A 275 -18.89 -33.23 4.81
N ARG A 276 -20.04 -33.48 4.18
CA ARG A 276 -20.21 -33.50 2.72
C ARG A 276 -20.18 -32.10 2.08
N SER A 277 -20.39 -31.07 2.89
CA SER A 277 -20.43 -29.66 2.48
C SER A 277 -19.14 -28.91 2.84
N ARG A 278 -18.12 -29.60 3.35
CA ARG A 278 -16.78 -29.05 3.64
C ARG A 278 -15.70 -29.83 2.91
N ALA A 279 -14.68 -29.12 2.43
CA ALA A 279 -13.51 -29.71 1.80
C ALA A 279 -12.25 -28.92 2.21
N ALA A 280 -11.17 -29.65 2.49
CA ALA A 280 -9.86 -29.06 2.81
C ALA A 280 -8.88 -29.27 1.64
N LEU A 281 -8.19 -28.20 1.24
CA LEU A 281 -7.13 -28.26 0.24
C LEU A 281 -5.80 -28.50 0.95
N ASN A 282 -5.25 -29.71 0.81
CA ASN A 282 -4.05 -30.13 1.53
C ASN A 282 -2.76 -29.99 0.70
N THR A 283 -2.87 -29.82 -0.62
CA THR A 283 -1.70 -29.69 -1.49
C THR A 283 -1.33 -28.22 -1.67
N GLN A 284 -0.13 -27.84 -1.21
CA GLN A 284 0.40 -26.48 -1.32
C GLN A 284 1.41 -26.38 -2.48
N TYR A 285 1.38 -25.25 -3.18
CA TYR A 285 2.27 -24.97 -4.31
C TYR A 285 3.09 -23.69 -4.08
N ARG A 286 3.14 -23.14 -2.88
CA ARG A 286 3.80 -21.85 -2.59
C ARG A 286 5.23 -22.03 -2.09
N MET A 287 5.42 -22.84 -1.06
CA MET A 287 6.60 -22.83 -0.21
C MET A 287 7.54 -23.97 -0.57
N HIS A 288 8.85 -23.73 -0.47
CA HIS A 288 9.84 -24.81 -0.44
C HIS A 288 9.50 -25.82 0.68
N PRO A 289 9.70 -27.15 0.49
CA PRO A 289 9.36 -28.16 1.49
C PRO A 289 9.97 -27.94 2.88
N GLN A 290 11.18 -27.37 2.96
CA GLN A 290 11.81 -26.99 4.24
C GLN A 290 11.05 -25.87 4.97
N ILE A 291 10.42 -24.94 4.25
CA ILE A 291 9.58 -23.88 4.87
C ILE A 291 8.23 -24.48 5.25
N MET A 292 7.65 -25.29 4.36
CA MET A 292 6.38 -25.98 4.60
C MET A 292 6.43 -26.84 5.86
N SER A 293 7.50 -27.60 6.10
CA SER A 293 7.62 -28.47 7.28
C SER A 293 7.53 -27.69 8.60
N LEU A 294 8.07 -26.46 8.64
CA LEU A 294 7.98 -25.59 9.81
C LEU A 294 6.54 -25.20 10.11
N ILE A 295 5.78 -24.89 9.06
CA ILE A 295 4.40 -24.38 9.12
C ILE A 295 3.38 -25.52 9.27
N ASN A 296 3.68 -26.72 8.76
CA ASN A 296 2.76 -27.85 8.77
C ASN A 296 2.33 -28.27 10.20
N ARG A 297 3.08 -27.82 11.22
CA ARG A 297 2.72 -27.91 12.64
C ARG A 297 1.41 -27.22 12.98
N PHE A 298 1.09 -26.12 12.29
CA PHE A 298 -0.18 -25.41 12.45
C PHE A 298 -1.33 -26.10 11.70
N TYR A 299 -1.06 -27.13 10.90
CA TYR A 299 -2.04 -27.86 10.10
C TYR A 299 -2.06 -29.36 10.43
N ASP A 300 -1.62 -29.75 11.63
CA ASP A 300 -1.56 -31.15 12.09
C ASP A 300 -0.81 -32.10 11.13
N GLY A 301 0.18 -31.58 10.38
CA GLY A 301 0.96 -32.35 9.42
C GLY A 301 0.24 -32.67 8.11
N ARG A 302 -0.94 -32.09 7.86
CA ARG A 302 -1.81 -32.44 6.71
C ARG A 302 -1.34 -31.84 5.38
N LEU A 303 -0.54 -30.79 5.39
CA LEU A 303 -0.06 -30.16 4.15
C LEU A 303 0.93 -31.06 3.42
N GLN A 304 0.75 -31.13 2.10
CA GLN A 304 1.60 -31.88 1.17
C GLN A 304 2.16 -30.92 0.12
N SER A 305 3.43 -31.11 -0.26
CA SER A 305 4.03 -30.33 -1.34
C SER A 305 3.50 -30.82 -2.68
N GLY A 306 2.91 -29.92 -3.46
CA GLY A 306 2.59 -30.14 -4.88
C GLY A 306 3.73 -29.79 -5.83
N LEU A 307 4.87 -29.33 -5.30
CA LEU A 307 6.06 -29.02 -6.10
C LEU A 307 6.79 -30.31 -6.48
N THR A 308 6.95 -30.55 -7.78
CA THR A 308 7.60 -31.74 -8.34
C THR A 308 9.13 -31.67 -8.29
N ASP A 309 9.68 -30.47 -8.44
CA ASP A 309 11.13 -30.21 -8.37
C ASP A 309 11.36 -28.88 -7.63
N PRO A 310 11.32 -28.88 -6.29
CA PRO A 310 11.50 -27.66 -5.49
C PRO A 310 12.95 -27.15 -5.52
N ASP A 311 13.93 -28.05 -5.67
CA ASP A 311 15.37 -27.75 -5.66
C ASP A 311 15.92 -27.33 -7.05
N GLY A 312 15.08 -27.36 -8.08
CA GLY A 312 15.41 -26.82 -9.40
C GLY A 312 16.44 -27.64 -10.19
N LEU A 313 16.43 -28.96 -10.02
CA LEU A 313 17.34 -29.88 -10.71
C LEU A 313 16.98 -30.07 -12.19
N ASP A 314 15.71 -29.94 -12.57
CA ASP A 314 15.20 -30.09 -13.93
C ASP A 314 14.61 -28.79 -14.48
N THR A 315 15.24 -28.27 -15.55
CA THR A 315 14.82 -27.06 -16.28
C THR A 315 13.43 -27.14 -16.94
N SER A 316 12.84 -28.33 -17.08
CA SER A 316 11.53 -28.51 -17.70
C SER A 316 10.36 -28.06 -16.81
N ALA A 317 10.54 -28.00 -15.49
CA ALA A 317 9.49 -27.74 -14.50
C ALA A 317 9.69 -26.45 -13.71
N ARG A 318 10.12 -25.36 -14.36
CA ARG A 318 10.46 -24.08 -13.67
C ARG A 318 9.36 -23.52 -12.77
N TRP A 319 8.09 -23.82 -13.02
CA TRP A 319 6.98 -23.41 -12.16
C TRP A 319 7.04 -24.02 -10.75
N SER A 320 7.65 -25.22 -10.61
CA SER A 320 7.77 -25.93 -9.34
C SER A 320 9.00 -25.54 -8.52
N TRP A 321 9.92 -24.75 -9.08
CA TRP A 321 11.17 -24.38 -8.44
C TRP A 321 10.98 -23.39 -7.30
N ARG A 322 11.64 -23.60 -6.16
CA ARG A 322 11.71 -22.65 -5.04
C ARG A 322 13.14 -22.33 -4.64
N THR A 323 14.05 -22.36 -5.63
CA THR A 323 15.46 -22.04 -5.45
C THR A 323 15.67 -20.53 -5.34
N HIS A 324 16.31 -20.09 -4.26
CA HIS A 324 16.79 -18.71 -4.17
C HIS A 324 18.17 -18.55 -4.84
N GLY A 325 19.03 -19.58 -4.79
CA GLY A 325 20.35 -19.58 -5.44
C GLY A 325 21.34 -18.59 -4.84
N LEU A 326 21.23 -18.32 -3.53
CA LEU A 326 22.03 -17.30 -2.83
C LEU A 326 23.00 -17.96 -1.85
N ASN A 327 24.23 -17.44 -1.81
CA ASN A 327 25.24 -17.80 -0.81
C ASN A 327 25.72 -16.54 -0.09
N LEU A 328 25.56 -16.50 1.24
CA LEU A 328 25.97 -15.36 2.07
C LEU A 328 27.02 -15.79 3.09
N ASN A 329 28.11 -15.04 3.14
CA ASN A 329 29.22 -15.31 4.07
C ASN A 329 28.98 -14.60 5.40
N SER A 330 29.26 -15.29 6.49
CA SER A 330 29.32 -14.71 7.84
C SER A 330 30.52 -13.78 7.98
N ARG A 331 30.37 -12.75 8.81
CA ARG A 331 31.45 -11.84 9.21
C ARG A 331 32.43 -12.44 10.21
N THR A 332 32.09 -13.55 10.84
CA THR A 332 32.99 -14.29 11.76
C THR A 332 33.59 -15.54 11.11
N GLY A 333 33.24 -15.82 9.85
CA GLY A 333 33.66 -16.99 9.09
C GLY A 333 32.52 -17.99 8.86
N GLY A 334 32.62 -18.73 7.76
CA GLY A 334 31.56 -19.64 7.29
C GLY A 334 30.52 -18.96 6.40
N GLN A 335 29.54 -19.74 5.95
CA GLN A 335 28.41 -19.29 5.13
C GLN A 335 27.13 -19.42 5.94
N TYR A 336 26.48 -18.30 6.25
CA TYR A 336 25.23 -18.32 7.00
C TYR A 336 24.01 -18.60 6.13
N LEU A 337 24.13 -18.41 4.81
CA LEU A 337 23.13 -18.84 3.84
C LEU A 337 23.83 -19.60 2.72
N THR A 338 23.28 -20.75 2.36
CA THR A 338 23.70 -21.55 1.20
C THR A 338 22.50 -21.79 0.30
N GLU A 339 22.71 -22.15 -0.96
CA GLU A 339 21.62 -22.35 -1.94
C GLU A 339 20.58 -23.41 -1.55
N ARG A 340 20.92 -24.32 -0.63
CA ARG A 340 20.06 -25.42 -0.16
C ARG A 340 19.36 -25.11 1.15
N LEU A 341 19.60 -23.94 1.75
CA LEU A 341 19.06 -23.56 3.04
C LEU A 341 17.90 -22.57 2.85
N HIS A 342 16.67 -23.04 2.99
CA HIS A 342 15.47 -22.24 2.74
C HIS A 342 14.84 -21.66 4.01
N ALA A 343 15.42 -21.94 5.19
CA ALA A 343 14.99 -21.38 6.46
C ALA A 343 16.18 -21.01 7.35
N LEU A 344 16.19 -19.79 7.88
CA LEU A 344 17.25 -19.25 8.73
C LEU A 344 16.65 -18.68 10.02
N TRP A 345 17.33 -18.89 11.15
CA TRP A 345 17.06 -18.20 12.41
C TRP A 345 18.32 -17.45 12.84
N ILE A 346 18.21 -16.13 12.97
CA ILE A 346 19.27 -15.27 13.49
C ILE A 346 18.90 -14.88 14.91
N ASP A 347 19.69 -15.37 15.85
CA ASP A 347 19.50 -15.14 17.28
C ASP A 347 19.86 -13.70 17.64
N SER A 348 18.84 -12.93 18.04
CA SER A 348 18.96 -11.55 18.53
C SER A 348 19.01 -11.45 20.05
N SER A 349 19.24 -12.57 20.77
CA SER A 349 19.32 -12.56 22.24
C SER A 349 20.43 -11.63 22.76
N GLU A 350 21.55 -11.60 22.06
CA GLU A 350 22.75 -10.82 22.38
C GLU A 350 23.24 -10.09 21.13
N ASP A 351 23.88 -8.94 21.32
CA ASP A 351 24.50 -8.16 20.26
C ASP A 351 25.88 -8.71 19.85
N GLU A 352 26.54 -8.03 18.92
CA GLU A 352 27.87 -8.39 18.43
C GLU A 352 28.97 -8.41 19.52
N ALA A 353 28.75 -7.74 20.65
CA ALA A 353 29.65 -7.70 21.79
C ALA A 353 29.28 -8.72 22.89
N GLY A 354 28.24 -9.54 22.67
CA GLY A 354 27.72 -10.50 23.66
C GLY A 354 26.86 -9.85 24.75
N LYS A 355 26.46 -8.59 24.59
CA LYS A 355 25.57 -7.91 25.54
C LYS A 355 24.11 -8.22 25.19
N VAL A 356 23.31 -8.54 26.21
CA VAL A 356 21.88 -8.81 26.02
C VAL A 356 21.17 -7.58 25.43
N ALA A 357 20.46 -7.79 24.33
CA ALA A 357 19.80 -6.74 23.55
C ALA A 357 18.29 -6.78 23.75
N TYR A 358 17.80 -6.05 24.76
CA TYR A 358 16.38 -6.00 25.07
C TYR A 358 15.58 -5.15 24.07
N GLU A 359 14.28 -5.44 23.99
CA GLU A 359 13.31 -4.53 23.40
C GLU A 359 13.25 -3.19 24.16
N ASP A 360 12.91 -2.12 23.46
CA ASP A 360 12.59 -0.82 24.03
C ASP A 360 11.19 -0.36 23.61
N SER A 361 10.55 0.43 24.48
CA SER A 361 9.28 1.08 24.20
C SER A 361 9.45 2.59 24.24
N ASP A 362 8.77 3.28 23.33
CA ASP A 362 8.47 4.70 23.47
C ASP A 362 6.95 4.89 23.44
N GLY A 363 6.45 6.12 23.63
CA GLY A 363 5.01 6.43 23.55
C GLY A 363 4.36 6.11 22.20
N THR A 364 5.10 5.54 21.24
CA THR A 364 4.64 5.13 19.92
C THR A 364 4.75 3.61 19.68
N GLY A 365 5.04 2.82 20.73
CA GLY A 365 4.98 1.36 20.77
C GLY A 365 6.30 0.66 21.11
N ILE A 366 6.39 -0.64 20.81
CA ILE A 366 7.54 -1.51 21.12
C ILE A 366 8.42 -1.73 19.88
N GLY A 367 9.74 -1.75 20.06
CA GLY A 367 10.69 -2.12 19.02
C GLY A 367 12.00 -2.70 19.57
N ASN A 368 12.89 -3.09 18.68
CA ASN A 368 14.19 -3.66 18.99
C ASN A 368 15.22 -3.18 17.96
N LYS A 369 16.12 -2.30 18.40
CA LYS A 369 17.15 -1.70 17.56
C LYS A 369 18.16 -2.71 17.03
N LEU A 370 18.51 -3.74 17.79
CA LEU A 370 19.42 -4.80 17.31
C LEU A 370 18.77 -5.55 16.14
N GLU A 371 17.51 -5.97 16.29
CA GLU A 371 16.81 -6.66 15.21
C GLU A 371 16.66 -5.79 13.96
N ALA A 372 16.38 -4.48 14.11
CA ALA A 372 16.30 -3.56 12.98
C ALA A 372 17.64 -3.48 12.22
N ARG A 373 18.77 -3.42 12.95
CA ARG A 373 20.12 -3.45 12.34
C ARG A 373 20.40 -4.78 11.65
N LEU A 374 20.00 -5.91 12.25
CA LEU A 374 20.17 -7.24 11.67
C LEU A 374 19.36 -7.40 10.39
N VAL A 375 18.08 -7.01 10.40
CA VAL A 375 17.21 -7.01 9.22
C VAL A 375 17.87 -6.21 8.10
N ALA A 376 18.29 -4.98 8.39
CA ALA A 376 18.84 -4.11 7.37
C ALA A 376 20.18 -4.63 6.80
N GLN A 377 21.01 -5.28 7.63
CA GLN A 377 22.23 -5.94 7.15
C GLN A 377 21.91 -7.15 6.25
N VAL A 378 20.96 -8.01 6.64
CA VAL A 378 20.59 -9.18 5.83
C VAL A 378 19.99 -8.75 4.50
N VAL A 379 19.10 -7.74 4.49
CA VAL A 379 18.54 -7.20 3.24
C VAL A 379 19.64 -6.64 2.35
N GLU A 380 20.60 -5.90 2.92
CA GLU A 380 21.76 -5.38 2.17
C GLU A 380 22.60 -6.52 1.56
N ASP A 381 22.90 -7.57 2.32
CA ASP A 381 23.64 -8.74 1.84
C ASP A 381 22.91 -9.46 0.70
N LEU A 382 21.59 -9.62 0.83
CA LEU A 382 20.72 -10.21 -0.18
C LEU A 382 20.69 -9.38 -1.46
N VAL A 383 20.42 -8.08 -1.35
CA VAL A 383 20.39 -7.14 -2.48
C VAL A 383 21.71 -7.15 -3.23
N ASN A 384 22.83 -6.99 -2.52
CA ASN A 384 24.16 -6.97 -3.13
C ASN A 384 24.47 -8.29 -3.85
N THR A 385 24.03 -9.42 -3.31
CA THR A 385 24.25 -10.75 -3.92
C THR A 385 23.35 -10.96 -5.13
N CYS A 386 22.08 -10.58 -5.04
CA CYS A 386 21.16 -10.61 -6.18
C CYS A 386 21.66 -9.75 -7.34
N GLU A 387 22.15 -8.53 -7.07
CA GLU A 387 22.75 -7.66 -8.08
C GLU A 387 24.00 -8.30 -8.70
N ARG A 388 24.94 -8.77 -7.86
CA ARG A 388 26.19 -9.42 -8.32
C ARG A 388 25.94 -10.64 -9.19
N GLU A 389 24.92 -11.43 -8.86
CA GLU A 389 24.58 -12.68 -9.54
C GLU A 389 23.46 -12.52 -10.57
N HIS A 390 23.02 -11.28 -10.85
CA HIS A 390 21.97 -10.95 -11.81
C HIS A 390 20.65 -11.72 -11.57
N ARG A 391 20.27 -11.84 -10.30
CA ARG A 391 19.05 -12.54 -9.86
C ARG A 391 17.95 -11.53 -9.52
N THR A 392 16.74 -11.82 -9.96
CA THR A 392 15.54 -11.07 -9.59
C THR A 392 14.78 -11.85 -8.51
N LYS A 393 14.74 -11.31 -7.29
CA LYS A 393 13.97 -11.88 -6.17
C LYS A 393 13.19 -10.78 -5.48
N THR A 394 11.93 -11.05 -5.20
CA THR A 394 11.09 -10.17 -4.38
C THR A 394 11.44 -10.36 -2.91
N ILE A 395 11.66 -9.25 -2.19
CA ILE A 395 12.03 -9.26 -0.78
C ILE A 395 10.96 -8.53 0.01
N ALA A 396 10.48 -9.16 1.08
CA ALA A 396 9.59 -8.52 2.03
C ALA A 396 10.07 -8.69 3.46
N VAL A 397 9.75 -7.70 4.30
CA VAL A 397 10.06 -7.68 5.72
C VAL A 397 8.77 -7.54 6.51
N ALA A 398 8.48 -8.54 7.33
CA ALA A 398 7.33 -8.56 8.23
C ALA A 398 7.74 -8.34 9.68
N THR A 399 6.91 -7.62 10.44
CA THR A 399 7.09 -7.46 11.90
C THR A 399 5.76 -7.39 12.62
N PHE A 400 5.73 -7.69 13.91
CA PHE A 400 4.51 -7.65 14.73
C PHE A 400 4.18 -6.27 15.29
N TYR A 401 5.05 -5.26 15.11
CA TYR A 401 4.92 -3.96 15.78
C TYR A 401 5.17 -2.78 14.83
N ASN A 402 4.27 -1.79 14.85
CA ASN A 402 4.37 -0.58 14.01
C ASN A 402 5.63 0.24 14.28
N ARG A 403 6.08 0.34 15.54
CA ARG A 403 7.34 1.01 15.87
C ARG A 403 8.52 0.29 15.24
N GLN A 404 8.57 -1.04 15.32
CA GLN A 404 9.61 -1.83 14.67
C GLN A 404 9.63 -1.62 13.16
N LYS A 405 8.46 -1.56 12.51
CA LYS A 405 8.35 -1.25 11.08
C LYS A 405 9.06 0.06 10.72
N ARG A 406 8.87 1.12 11.53
CA ARG A 406 9.55 2.42 11.34
C ARG A 406 11.07 2.31 11.57
N LEU A 407 11.50 1.60 12.61
CA LEU A 407 12.93 1.38 12.89
C LEU A 407 13.62 0.66 11.74
N ILE A 408 13.01 -0.41 11.24
CA ILE A 408 13.51 -1.19 10.10
C ILE A 408 13.62 -0.31 8.86
N ARG A 409 12.57 0.45 8.52
CA ARG A 409 12.61 1.38 7.37
C ARG A 409 13.76 2.37 7.48
N LYS A 410 13.93 2.99 8.64
CA LYS A 410 15.01 3.95 8.88
C LYS A 410 16.40 3.32 8.71
N GLU A 411 16.61 2.11 9.23
CA GLU A 411 17.87 1.38 9.07
C GLU A 411 18.14 0.97 7.61
N LEU A 412 17.10 0.55 6.88
CA LEU A 412 17.18 0.23 5.46
C LEU A 412 17.52 1.45 4.61
N GLU A 413 16.85 2.58 4.85
CA GLU A 413 17.12 3.86 4.19
C GLU A 413 18.57 4.32 4.43
N SER A 414 19.05 4.18 5.67
CA SER A 414 20.43 4.53 6.04
C SER A 414 21.48 3.70 5.28
N ARG A 415 21.25 2.40 5.12
CA ARG A 415 22.22 1.47 4.49
C ARG A 415 22.14 1.42 2.97
N LEU A 416 20.93 1.39 2.43
CA LEU A 416 20.69 1.23 1.00
C LEU A 416 20.62 2.58 0.27
N GLY A 417 20.31 3.67 0.97
CA GLY A 417 20.17 5.01 0.39
C GLY A 417 19.13 5.02 -0.74
N GLN A 418 19.51 5.57 -1.91
CA GLN A 418 18.62 5.62 -3.07
C GLN A 418 18.23 4.23 -3.61
N ARG A 419 19.04 3.18 -3.34
CA ARG A 419 18.70 1.81 -3.76
C ARG A 419 17.44 1.30 -3.09
N PHE A 420 17.13 1.77 -1.87
CA PHE A 420 15.88 1.42 -1.19
C PHE A 420 14.63 1.87 -1.95
N LYS A 421 14.72 2.96 -2.72
CA LYS A 421 13.61 3.45 -3.56
C LYS A 421 13.53 2.73 -4.91
N GLY A 422 14.68 2.29 -5.43
CA GLY A 422 14.77 1.56 -6.70
C GLY A 422 14.40 0.07 -6.60
N ILE A 423 14.58 -0.53 -5.43
CA ILE A 423 14.25 -1.94 -5.16
C ILE A 423 12.93 -1.97 -4.40
N GLN A 424 11.90 -2.62 -4.94
CA GLN A 424 10.64 -2.84 -4.22
C GLN A 424 10.86 -3.80 -3.04
N ILE A 425 11.19 -3.24 -1.87
CA ILE A 425 11.21 -3.95 -0.60
C ILE A 425 9.95 -3.56 0.18
N ASP A 426 9.03 -4.51 0.35
CA ASP A 426 7.84 -4.28 1.17
C ASP A 426 8.19 -4.45 2.65
N VAL A 427 7.91 -3.44 3.47
CA VAL A 427 8.13 -3.50 4.93
C VAL A 427 6.81 -3.24 5.60
N GLU A 428 6.24 -4.24 6.27
CA GLU A 428 4.87 -4.13 6.74
C GLU A 428 4.63 -4.94 8.02
N THR A 429 3.54 -4.63 8.74
CA THR A 429 3.11 -5.48 9.85
C THR A 429 2.48 -6.77 9.36
N VAL A 430 2.54 -7.83 10.15
CA VAL A 430 1.96 -9.15 9.80
C VAL A 430 0.49 -9.04 9.37
N ASP A 431 -0.31 -8.23 10.05
CA ASP A 431 -1.73 -8.02 9.73
C ASP A 431 -1.94 -7.45 8.32
N ARG A 432 -1.11 -6.47 7.94
CA ARG A 432 -1.15 -5.83 6.62
C ARG A 432 -0.39 -6.60 5.53
N PHE A 433 0.35 -7.63 5.92
CA PHE A 433 1.08 -8.52 5.02
C PHE A 433 0.23 -9.71 4.53
N GLN A 434 -0.99 -9.88 5.06
CA GLN A 434 -1.88 -10.95 4.63
C GLN A 434 -2.37 -10.74 3.19
N GLY A 435 -2.33 -11.80 2.38
CA GLY A 435 -2.64 -11.76 0.95
C GLY A 435 -1.44 -11.34 0.08
N LYS A 436 -0.32 -10.95 0.69
CA LYS A 436 0.95 -10.75 -0.01
C LYS A 436 1.79 -12.03 0.05
N GLU A 437 2.74 -12.14 -0.85
CA GLU A 437 3.79 -13.18 -0.84
C GLU A 437 5.07 -12.59 -1.45
N ALA A 438 6.21 -13.15 -1.09
CA ALA A 438 7.50 -12.77 -1.66
C ALA A 438 8.40 -14.01 -1.77
N ASP A 439 9.36 -13.94 -2.68
CA ASP A 439 10.35 -15.01 -2.83
C ASP A 439 11.17 -15.15 -1.55
N ILE A 440 11.53 -14.03 -0.93
CA ILE A 440 12.28 -13.97 0.33
C ILE A 440 11.50 -13.15 1.35
N VAL A 441 11.21 -13.74 2.51
CA VAL A 441 10.56 -13.03 3.63
C VAL A 441 11.45 -13.03 4.86
N ILE A 442 11.65 -11.86 5.44
CA ILE A 442 12.39 -11.65 6.69
C ILE A 442 11.39 -11.25 7.77
N VAL A 443 11.36 -11.97 8.89
CA VAL A 443 10.44 -11.73 10.01
C VAL A 443 11.21 -11.26 11.24
N SER A 444 10.90 -10.07 11.76
CA SER A 444 11.43 -9.55 13.03
C SER A 444 10.45 -9.81 14.17
N MET A 445 10.88 -10.62 15.14
CA MET A 445 10.09 -11.09 16.29
C MET A 445 10.00 -10.05 17.43
N VAL A 446 10.96 -9.12 17.49
CA VAL A 446 11.09 -7.96 18.39
C VAL A 446 11.35 -8.29 19.85
N ARG A 447 10.60 -9.24 20.41
CA ARG A 447 10.60 -9.50 21.85
C ARG A 447 11.89 -10.19 22.28
N ASN A 448 12.60 -9.53 23.18
CA ASN A 448 13.67 -10.06 24.00
C ASN A 448 13.58 -9.40 25.39
N ARG A 449 13.09 -10.14 26.40
CA ARG A 449 12.89 -9.59 27.76
C ARG A 449 13.21 -10.59 28.85
N SER A 450 13.62 -10.05 30.00
CA SER A 450 14.03 -10.83 31.18
C SER A 450 12.87 -11.58 31.86
N ARG A 451 11.64 -11.05 31.79
CA ARG A 451 10.41 -11.74 32.26
C ARG A 451 9.77 -12.56 31.15
N ARG A 452 9.03 -13.61 31.55
CA ARG A 452 8.23 -14.44 30.63
C ARG A 452 7.30 -13.57 29.79
N LEU A 453 7.22 -13.89 28.49
CA LEU A 453 6.27 -13.29 27.56
C LEU A 453 4.83 -13.41 28.09
N GLY A 454 4.08 -12.31 28.00
CA GLY A 454 2.66 -12.31 28.35
C GLY A 454 1.82 -13.14 27.38
N LYS A 455 0.77 -13.79 27.91
CA LYS A 455 -0.14 -14.67 27.15
C LYS A 455 -0.85 -13.96 25.98
N ASN A 456 -0.96 -12.64 26.03
CA ASN A 456 -1.63 -11.82 25.00
C ASN A 456 -0.65 -11.14 24.03
N SER A 457 0.65 -11.45 24.09
CA SER A 457 1.62 -10.84 23.18
C SER A 457 1.39 -11.31 21.74
N ASN A 458 1.68 -10.48 20.74
CA ASN A 458 1.50 -10.86 19.32
C ASN A 458 2.15 -12.20 18.93
N PRO A 459 3.35 -12.55 19.41
CA PRO A 459 3.94 -13.87 19.16
C PRO A 459 3.23 -15.04 19.86
N ALA A 460 2.30 -14.78 20.78
CA ALA A 460 1.48 -15.80 21.43
C ALA A 460 0.30 -16.28 20.57
N LYS A 461 -0.05 -15.52 19.52
CA LYS A 461 -1.15 -15.85 18.59
C LYS A 461 -0.59 -16.65 17.42
N PHE A 462 -0.87 -17.94 17.36
CA PHE A 462 -0.26 -18.84 16.37
C PHE A 462 -0.62 -18.45 14.93
N GLU A 463 -1.79 -17.85 14.73
CA GLU A 463 -2.32 -17.36 13.46
C GLU A 463 -1.39 -16.30 12.85
N ARG A 464 -0.84 -15.41 13.68
CA ARG A 464 0.11 -14.38 13.24
C ARG A 464 1.44 -15.00 12.82
N ILE A 465 1.87 -16.06 13.49
CA ILE A 465 3.09 -16.80 13.11
C ILE A 465 2.88 -17.52 11.79
N ASN A 466 1.76 -18.23 11.69
CA ASN A 466 1.38 -18.97 10.51
C ASN A 466 1.30 -18.02 9.30
N VAL A 467 0.65 -16.87 9.45
CA VAL A 467 0.61 -15.83 8.42
C VAL A 467 1.96 -15.20 8.13
N ALA A 468 2.84 -14.97 9.11
CA ALA A 468 4.14 -14.38 8.82
C ALA A 468 5.07 -15.34 8.07
N PHE A 469 5.10 -16.62 8.48
CA PHE A 469 6.06 -17.60 7.96
C PHE A 469 5.63 -18.15 6.60
N SER A 470 4.32 -18.30 6.35
CA SER A 470 3.76 -18.87 5.10
C SER A 470 3.82 -17.97 3.87
N ARG A 471 4.45 -16.80 3.98
CA ARG A 471 4.52 -15.79 2.89
C ARG A 471 5.79 -15.91 2.08
N ALA A 472 6.78 -16.63 2.61
CA ALA A 472 8.02 -16.97 1.92
C ALA A 472 7.78 -18.07 0.89
N ARG A 473 8.22 -17.85 -0.35
CA ARG A 473 8.23 -18.92 -1.38
C ARG A 473 9.53 -19.70 -1.34
N ASP A 474 10.65 -19.00 -1.40
CA ASP A 474 11.98 -19.58 -1.58
C ASP A 474 12.82 -19.54 -0.30
N LEU A 475 12.75 -18.45 0.49
CA LEU A 475 13.58 -18.30 1.69
C LEU A 475 12.83 -17.58 2.82
N LEU A 476 12.81 -18.20 3.99
CA LEU A 476 12.33 -17.61 5.24
C LEU A 476 13.52 -17.26 6.15
N VAL A 477 13.65 -16.01 6.55
CA VAL A 477 14.64 -15.57 7.55
C VAL A 477 13.92 -15.04 8.78
N VAL A 478 14.11 -15.66 9.93
CA VAL A 478 13.55 -15.21 11.21
C VAL A 478 14.64 -14.58 12.05
N ILE A 479 14.40 -13.36 12.52
CA ILE A 479 15.28 -12.63 13.44
C ILE A 479 14.54 -12.52 14.76
N GLY A 480 15.05 -13.17 15.80
CA GLY A 480 14.38 -13.22 17.09
C GLY A 480 15.24 -13.79 18.20
N ALA A 481 14.97 -13.37 19.43
CA ALA A 481 15.77 -13.77 20.59
C ALA A 481 15.45 -15.22 20.97
N ARG A 482 16.34 -16.13 20.62
CA ARG A 482 16.20 -17.57 20.90
C ARG A 482 15.90 -17.83 22.37
N LYS A 483 16.60 -17.17 23.29
CA LYS A 483 16.41 -17.35 24.75
C LYS A 483 14.99 -17.02 25.21
N THR A 484 14.31 -16.11 24.50
CA THR A 484 12.92 -15.71 24.78
C THR A 484 11.93 -16.71 24.17
N PHE A 485 12.18 -17.19 22.95
CA PHE A 485 11.21 -17.99 22.19
C PHE A 485 11.35 -19.51 22.36
N GLU A 486 12.54 -20.04 22.65
CA GLU A 486 12.80 -21.49 22.68
C GLU A 486 11.91 -22.23 23.71
N ARG A 487 11.59 -21.58 24.83
CA ARG A 487 10.72 -22.13 25.88
C ARG A 487 9.32 -21.54 25.87
N PHE A 488 8.99 -20.73 24.86
CA PHE A 488 7.72 -20.06 24.80
C PHE A 488 6.64 -21.00 24.27
N GLU A 489 5.66 -21.28 25.12
CA GLU A 489 4.53 -22.15 24.78
C GLU A 489 3.39 -21.35 24.17
N VAL A 490 3.02 -21.72 22.96
CA VAL A 490 1.88 -21.19 22.22
C VAL A 490 0.72 -22.18 22.37
N ALA A 491 -0.49 -21.66 22.62
CA ALA A 491 -1.69 -22.48 22.62
C ALA A 491 -2.12 -22.71 21.16
N ILE A 492 -2.17 -23.96 20.73
CA ILE A 492 -2.57 -24.35 19.37
C ILE A 492 -3.77 -25.28 19.49
N GLU A 493 -4.88 -24.88 18.88
CA GLU A 493 -6.08 -25.71 18.77
C GLU A 493 -5.84 -26.80 17.69
N PRO A 494 -6.40 -28.01 17.80
CA PRO A 494 -6.40 -28.99 16.70
C PRO A 494 -7.20 -28.49 15.49
N VAL A 495 -6.98 -29.07 14.30
CA VAL A 495 -7.72 -28.68 13.08
C VAL A 495 -9.19 -29.14 13.07
N ASP A 496 -9.48 -30.35 13.58
CA ASP A 496 -10.84 -30.94 13.57
C ASP A 496 -11.51 -30.94 14.96
N ASP A 497 -11.43 -29.82 15.67
CA ASP A 497 -11.89 -29.62 17.04
C ASP A 497 -11.08 -30.32 18.16
N GLY A 498 -10.94 -29.60 19.27
CA GLY A 498 -10.34 -30.11 20.51
C GLY A 498 -9.80 -29.00 21.40
N ALA A 499 -9.45 -29.35 22.64
CA ALA A 499 -8.90 -28.38 23.57
C ALA A 499 -7.52 -27.86 23.09
N PRO A 500 -7.23 -26.55 23.25
CA PRO A 500 -5.94 -25.98 22.90
C PRO A 500 -4.79 -26.70 23.62
N ARG A 501 -3.77 -27.11 22.86
CA ARG A 501 -2.55 -27.72 23.40
C ARG A 501 -1.44 -26.69 23.49
N ARG A 502 -0.85 -26.52 24.68
CA ARG A 502 0.31 -25.64 24.87
C ARG A 502 1.54 -26.36 24.36
N THR A 503 2.16 -25.79 23.32
CA THR A 503 3.28 -26.40 22.60
C THR A 503 4.42 -25.39 22.49
N PRO A 504 5.68 -25.77 22.79
CA PRO A 504 6.85 -24.91 22.57
C PRO A 504 7.21 -24.86 21.07
N VAL A 505 6.28 -24.37 20.24
CA VAL A 505 6.37 -24.44 18.77
C VAL A 505 7.61 -23.73 18.21
N TYR A 506 7.98 -22.60 18.81
CA TYR A 506 9.21 -21.90 18.42
C TYR A 506 10.46 -22.69 18.75
N GLY A 507 10.52 -23.35 19.91
CA GLY A 507 11.64 -24.22 20.26
C GLY A 507 11.82 -25.37 19.27
N GLN A 508 10.72 -25.96 18.80
CA GLN A 508 10.74 -26.98 17.76
C GLN A 508 11.21 -26.41 16.41
N ILE A 509 10.67 -25.26 15.98
CA ILE A 509 11.09 -24.59 14.73
C ILE A 509 12.58 -24.23 14.77
N ILE A 510 13.06 -23.66 15.88
CA ILE A 510 14.48 -23.32 16.08
C ILE A 510 15.33 -24.60 16.04
N GLY A 511 14.84 -25.71 16.61
CA GLY A 511 15.48 -27.02 16.57
C GLY A 511 15.69 -27.51 15.14
N ASP A 512 14.62 -27.58 14.34
CA ASP A 512 14.70 -28.00 12.93
C ASP A 512 15.65 -27.12 12.11
N ILE A 513 15.51 -25.79 12.25
CA ILE A 513 16.37 -24.84 11.52
C ILE A 513 17.83 -25.04 11.93
N LYS A 514 18.11 -25.32 13.20
CA LYS A 514 19.45 -25.61 13.69
C LYS A 514 20.00 -26.91 13.09
N GLU A 515 19.18 -27.96 12.99
CA GLU A 515 19.58 -29.24 12.37
C GLU A 515 19.95 -29.08 10.89
N LEU A 516 19.28 -28.15 10.19
CA LEU A 516 19.61 -27.77 8.81
C LEU A 516 20.85 -26.84 8.68
N GLY A 517 21.46 -26.44 9.80
CA GLY A 517 22.60 -25.51 9.82
C GLY A 517 22.22 -24.02 9.68
N GLY A 518 20.94 -23.69 9.87
CA GLY A 518 20.40 -22.35 9.70
C GLY A 518 20.30 -21.51 10.98
N LEU A 519 20.92 -21.91 12.09
CA LEU A 519 20.92 -21.13 13.34
C LEU A 519 22.22 -20.33 13.49
N TRP A 520 22.13 -19.00 13.46
CA TRP A 520 23.28 -18.08 13.49
C TRP A 520 23.10 -16.99 14.55
N GLN A 521 24.19 -16.40 15.02
CA GLN A 521 24.18 -15.36 16.06
C GLN A 521 24.30 -13.96 15.47
N ALA A 522 23.85 -12.93 16.19
CA ALA A 522 23.96 -11.53 15.73
C ALA A 522 25.41 -11.13 15.35
N LYS A 523 26.40 -11.61 16.09
CA LYS A 523 27.84 -11.38 15.79
C LYS A 523 28.27 -11.91 14.42
N ASP A 524 27.63 -12.97 13.93
CA ASP A 524 27.99 -13.57 12.64
C ASP A 524 27.50 -12.69 11.47
N ILE A 525 26.52 -11.83 11.73
CA ILE A 525 25.92 -10.92 10.75
C ILE A 525 26.48 -9.51 10.87
N LEU A 526 26.63 -8.99 12.09
CA LEU A 526 27.05 -7.61 12.38
C LEU A 526 28.49 -7.46 12.85
N GLY A 527 29.16 -8.56 13.22
CA GLY A 527 30.51 -8.53 13.79
C GLY A 527 31.58 -7.94 12.86
N PRO A 528 32.79 -7.72 13.38
CA PRO A 528 33.89 -7.20 12.57
C PRO A 528 34.24 -8.19 11.46
N LYS A 529 34.37 -7.72 10.21
CA LYS A 529 34.84 -8.55 9.10
C LYS A 529 36.24 -9.10 9.45
N PRO A 530 36.57 -10.35 9.08
CA PRO A 530 37.92 -10.84 9.31
C PRO A 530 38.88 -9.95 8.53
N LEU A 531 39.97 -9.51 9.18
CA LEU A 531 41.08 -8.85 8.51
C LEU A 531 41.49 -9.74 7.34
N ARG A 532 41.27 -9.28 6.10
CA ARG A 532 41.80 -9.96 4.91
C ARG A 532 43.29 -10.18 5.18
N SER A 533 43.73 -11.44 5.29
CA SER A 533 45.16 -11.71 5.26
C SER A 533 45.67 -11.07 3.98
N LYS A 534 46.67 -10.20 4.10
CA LYS A 534 47.41 -9.71 2.94
C LYS A 534 47.85 -10.97 2.19
N ARG A 535 47.22 -11.25 1.03
CA ARG A 535 47.78 -12.19 0.08
C ARG A 535 49.16 -11.63 -0.25
N ASN A 536 50.18 -12.26 0.29
CA ASN A 536 51.52 -12.15 -0.26
C ASN A 536 51.39 -12.64 -1.71
N ASN A 537 51.45 -11.71 -2.66
CA ASN A 537 51.70 -12.05 -4.05
C ASN A 537 53.09 -12.70 -4.10
N PRO A 538 53.24 -13.92 -4.66
CA PRO A 538 54.52 -14.32 -5.22
C PRO A 538 54.88 -13.47 -6.44
#